data_AF-A0A7I7SKK1-F1
#
_entry.id   AF-A0A7I7SKK1-F1
#
_cell.length_a   1.000
_cell.length_b   1.000
_cell.length_c   1.000
_cell.angle_alpha   90.00
_cell.angle_beta   90.00
_cell.angle_gamma   90.00
#
_symmetry.space_group_name_H-M   'P 1'
#
loop_
_entity.id
_entity.type
_entity.pdbx_description
1 polymer ?
#
loop_
_entity_poly.entity_id
_entity_poly.type
_entity_poly.pdbx_seq_one_letter_code
_entity_poly.pdbx_strand_id
1 'polypeptide(L)'
;MREADLAPFVEVFNAENRSARIESERFRQYPHDELAARDKVNLDITWLKDSSATDLDDGVPPEVIAQEIVDDLTAALVEFSAVADALAARAAGTSTVPRSPA
;
A
#
# COMPACT_ATOMS: atom_id res chain seq x y z
N MET A 1 5.20 16.20 20.13
CA MET A 1 4.70 15.46 21.30
C MET A 1 4.74 16.39 22.49
N ARG A 2 3.60 16.59 23.15
CA ARG A 2 3.42 17.45 24.32
C ARG A 2 3.19 16.57 25.55
N GLU A 3 3.45 17.09 26.74
CA GLU A 3 3.21 16.38 28.00
C GLU A 3 1.75 15.92 28.14
N ALA A 4 0.81 16.73 27.65
CA ALA A 4 -0.62 16.39 27.62
C ALA A 4 -0.92 15.11 26.82
N ASP A 5 -0.11 14.79 25.81
CA ASP A 5 -0.30 13.58 24.99
C ASP A 5 0.07 12.30 25.79
N LEU A 6 0.88 12.42 26.85
CA LEU A 6 1.33 11.31 27.71
C LEU A 6 0.49 11.12 28.98
N ALA A 7 -0.28 12.13 29.38
CA ALA A 7 -1.05 12.08 30.63
C ALA A 7 -1.93 10.82 30.75
N PRO A 8 -2.67 10.38 29.71
CA PRO A 8 -3.48 9.16 29.79
C PRO A 8 -2.64 7.89 29.99
N PHE A 9 -1.44 7.84 29.40
CA PHE A 9 -0.52 6.71 29.59
C PHE A 9 0.03 6.66 31.02
N VAL A 10 0.45 7.81 31.57
CA VAL A 10 1.02 7.89 32.91
C VAL A 10 0.00 7.45 33.97
N GLU A 11 -1.26 7.83 33.79
CA GLU A 11 -2.37 7.43 34.67
C GLU A 11 -2.54 5.91 34.71
N VAL A 12 -2.64 5.24 33.55
CA VAL A 12 -2.85 3.77 33.50
C VAL A 12 -1.58 2.98 33.80
N PHE A 13 -0.39 3.53 33.52
CA PHE A 13 0.88 2.86 33.76
C PHE A 13 1.19 2.66 35.25
N ASN A 14 0.67 3.56 36.11
CA ASN A 14 0.76 3.51 37.57
C ASN A 14 2.12 2.96 38.09
N ALA A 15 3.15 3.80 38.00
CA ALA A 15 4.53 3.40 38.32
C ALA A 15 4.71 2.92 39.77
N GLU A 16 3.93 3.49 40.69
CA GLU A 16 3.97 3.18 42.12
C GLU A 16 3.31 1.84 42.44
N ASN A 17 2.26 1.45 41.70
CA ASN A 17 1.55 0.19 41.92
C ASN A 17 1.21 -0.51 40.60
N ARG A 18 2.14 -1.37 40.15
CA ARG A 18 2.00 -2.12 38.90
C ARG A 18 0.84 -3.12 38.89
N SER A 19 0.43 -3.61 40.05
CA SER A 19 -0.73 -4.51 40.17
C SER A 19 -2.08 -3.80 40.04
N ALA A 20 -2.11 -2.48 40.17
CA ALA A 20 -3.31 -1.67 40.00
C ALA A 20 -3.47 -1.10 38.59
N ARG A 21 -2.70 -1.59 37.61
CA ARG A 21 -2.83 -1.19 36.21
C ARG A 21 -4.15 -1.70 35.66
N ILE A 22 -4.82 -0.84 34.90
CA ILE A 22 -6.11 -1.15 34.28
C ILE A 22 -5.92 -1.07 32.76
N GLU A 23 -6.42 -2.07 32.06
CA GLU A 23 -6.42 -2.07 30.60
C GLU A 23 -7.32 -0.96 30.05
N SER A 24 -6.88 -0.36 28.95
CA SER A 24 -7.65 0.59 28.17
C SER A 24 -7.52 0.25 26.69
N GLU A 25 -8.21 0.98 25.82
CA GLU A 25 -8.11 0.80 24.36
C GLU A 25 -6.65 0.81 23.86
N ARG A 26 -5.82 1.71 24.42
CA ARG A 26 -4.41 1.90 24.05
C ARG A 26 -3.42 1.36 25.08
N PHE A 27 -3.88 0.63 26.10
CA PHE A 27 -3.03 -0.01 27.10
C PHE A 27 -3.50 -1.44 27.37
N ARG A 28 -2.75 -2.42 26.89
CA ARG A 28 -3.12 -3.84 26.98
C ARG A 28 -2.02 -4.66 27.61
N GLN A 29 -2.41 -5.60 28.47
CA GLN A 29 -1.50 -6.54 29.10
C GLN A 29 -1.45 -7.85 28.30
N TYR A 30 -0.27 -8.46 28.25
CA TYR A 30 -0.06 -9.75 27.60
C TYR A 30 0.58 -10.70 28.63
N PRO A 31 -0.04 -11.86 28.91
CA PRO A 31 0.57 -12.88 29.73
C PRO A 31 1.88 -13.38 29.12
N HIS A 32 2.83 -13.77 29.96
CA HIS A 32 4.13 -14.28 29.51
C HIS A 32 3.99 -15.45 28.53
N ASP A 33 3.08 -16.39 28.81
CA ASP A 33 2.91 -17.59 27.98
C ASP A 33 2.40 -17.27 26.58
N GLU A 34 1.59 -16.21 26.45
CA GLU A 34 1.15 -15.70 25.14
C GLU A 34 2.33 -15.12 24.36
N LEU A 35 3.19 -14.34 25.02
CA LEU A 35 4.39 -13.76 24.41
C LEU A 35 5.41 -14.83 24.00
N ALA A 36 5.60 -15.84 24.86
CA ALA A 36 6.53 -16.95 24.63
C ALA A 36 6.10 -17.87 23.48
N ALA A 37 4.80 -17.99 23.23
CA ALA A 37 4.26 -18.77 22.13
C ALA A 37 4.44 -18.11 20.74
N ARG A 38 4.80 -16.82 20.68
CA ARG A 38 5.01 -16.10 19.42
C ARG A 38 6.31 -16.54 18.75
N ASP A 39 6.34 -16.49 17.42
CA ASP A 39 7.57 -16.74 16.65
C ASP A 39 8.68 -15.81 17.16
N LYS A 40 9.81 -16.41 17.56
CA LYS A 40 11.00 -15.72 18.08
C LYS A 40 10.73 -14.78 19.26
N VAL A 41 9.63 -14.97 20.00
CA VAL A 41 9.22 -14.06 21.09
C VAL A 41 9.14 -12.62 20.60
N ASN A 42 8.59 -12.43 19.39
CA ASN A 42 8.49 -11.11 18.77
C ASN A 42 7.54 -10.20 19.57
N LEU A 43 8.09 -9.10 20.10
CA LEU A 43 7.38 -8.10 20.91
C LEU A 43 6.85 -6.90 20.11
N ASP A 44 6.99 -6.92 18.78
CA ASP A 44 6.28 -6.01 17.88
C ASP A 44 4.80 -6.43 17.85
N ILE A 45 4.04 -5.86 18.78
CA ILE A 45 2.64 -6.23 19.05
C ILE A 45 1.76 -5.04 18.73
N THR A 46 0.97 -5.20 17.69
CA THR A 46 -0.09 -4.26 17.30
C THR A 46 -1.43 -4.97 17.42
N TRP A 47 -2.37 -4.38 18.19
CA TRP A 47 -3.73 -4.94 18.37
C TRP A 47 -4.84 -3.96 18.03
N LEU A 48 -4.52 -2.67 17.97
CA LEU A 48 -5.47 -1.64 17.57
C LEU A 48 -5.27 -1.39 16.07
N LYS A 49 -6.34 -1.58 15.29
CA LYS A 49 -6.40 -1.10 13.92
C LYS A 49 -6.82 0.37 13.93
N ASP A 50 -6.13 1.20 13.16
CA ASP A 50 -6.53 2.58 12.98
C ASP A 50 -7.70 2.64 11.98
N SER A 51 -8.86 3.17 12.38
CA SER A 51 -10.05 3.24 11.51
C SER A 51 -9.93 4.25 10.37
N SER A 52 -8.90 5.11 10.38
CA SER A 52 -8.61 6.08 9.31
C SER A 52 -7.55 5.59 8.34
N ALA A 53 -6.80 4.55 8.70
CA ALA A 53 -5.99 3.82 7.75
C ALA A 53 -6.94 2.98 6.88
N THR A 54 -6.97 3.27 5.57
CA THR A 54 -7.55 2.34 4.58
C THR A 54 -6.98 0.96 4.86
N ASP A 55 -7.82 0.02 5.31
CA ASP A 55 -7.37 -1.30 5.75
C ASP A 55 -6.61 -1.93 4.57
N LEU A 56 -5.46 -2.57 4.79
CA LEU A 56 -4.77 -3.30 3.71
C LEU A 56 -5.66 -4.45 3.18
N ASP A 57 -6.62 -4.89 3.99
CA ASP A 57 -7.71 -5.81 3.66
C ASP A 57 -8.93 -5.12 2.99
N ASP A 58 -9.04 -3.79 3.05
CA ASP A 58 -10.02 -3.00 2.29
C ASP A 58 -9.53 -2.72 0.86
N GLY A 59 -8.34 -3.23 0.51
CA GLY A 59 -7.82 -3.19 -0.84
C GLY A 59 -8.78 -3.89 -1.82
N VAL A 60 -8.86 -3.33 -3.02
CA VAL A 60 -9.51 -4.00 -4.15
C VAL A 60 -8.90 -5.41 -4.29
N PRO A 61 -9.70 -6.48 -4.46
CA PRO A 61 -9.18 -7.84 -4.53
C PRO A 61 -8.07 -7.97 -5.58
N PRO A 62 -7.03 -8.79 -5.33
CA PRO A 62 -5.88 -8.89 -6.22
C PRO A 62 -6.27 -9.31 -7.65
N GLU A 63 -7.33 -10.09 -7.80
CA GLU A 63 -7.91 -10.45 -9.10
C GLU A 63 -8.47 -9.24 -9.88
N VAL A 64 -9.05 -8.27 -9.18
CA VAL A 64 -9.58 -7.05 -9.81
C VAL A 64 -8.41 -6.13 -10.20
N ILE A 65 -7.42 -5.96 -9.31
CA ILE A 65 -6.21 -5.18 -9.63
C ILE A 65 -5.49 -5.78 -10.84
N ALA A 66 -5.35 -7.11 -10.90
CA ALA A 66 -4.70 -7.78 -12.02
C ALA A 66 -5.46 -7.56 -13.32
N GLN A 67 -6.80 -7.59 -13.30
CA GLN A 67 -7.62 -7.33 -14.47
C GLN A 67 -7.51 -5.89 -14.94
N GLU A 68 -7.56 -4.91 -14.03
CA GLU A 68 -7.39 -3.48 -14.36
C GLU A 68 -6.04 -3.21 -15.01
N ILE A 69 -4.96 -3.81 -14.47
CA ILE A 69 -3.62 -3.69 -15.06
C ILE A 69 -3.59 -4.24 -16.49
N VAL A 70 -4.22 -5.40 -16.74
CA VAL A 70 -4.26 -6.00 -18.09
C VAL A 70 -5.02 -5.10 -19.06
N ASP A 71 -6.16 -4.56 -18.64
CA ASP A 71 -7.00 -3.70 -19.47
C ASP A 71 -6.27 -2.40 -19.83
N ASP A 72 -5.65 -1.74 -18.85
CA ASP A 72 -4.86 -0.52 -19.04
C ASP A 72 -3.66 -0.74 -19.97
N LEU A 73 -2.90 -1.82 -19.76
CA LEU A 73 -1.76 -2.14 -20.61
C LEU A 73 -2.17 -2.50 -22.04
N THR A 74 -3.32 -3.15 -22.20
CA THR A 74 -3.87 -3.47 -23.52
C THR A 74 -4.28 -2.22 -24.28
N ALA A 75 -4.96 -1.28 -23.60
CA ALA A 75 -5.31 0.01 -24.18
C ALA A 75 -4.07 0.80 -24.61
N ALA A 76 -3.06 0.88 -23.73
CA ALA A 76 -1.80 1.54 -24.05
C ALA A 76 -1.09 0.91 -25.26
N LEU A 77 -1.10 -0.43 -25.37
CA LEU A 77 -0.51 -1.13 -26.52
C LEU A 77 -1.22 -0.81 -27.84
N VAL A 78 -2.55 -0.70 -27.84
CA VAL A 78 -3.32 -0.31 -29.03
C VAL A 78 -2.94 1.09 -29.48
N GLU A 79 -2.86 2.04 -28.54
CA GLU A 79 -2.47 3.42 -28.86
C GLU A 79 -1.05 3.48 -29.43
N PHE A 80 -0.07 2.80 -28.82
CA PHE A 80 1.30 2.77 -29.33
C PHE A 80 1.40 2.12 -30.70
N SER A 81 0.63 1.06 -30.96
CA SER A 81 0.59 0.41 -32.26
C SER A 81 0.05 1.34 -33.35
N ALA A 82 -1.03 2.07 -33.06
CA ALA A 82 -1.59 3.06 -33.99
C ALA A 82 -0.58 4.19 -34.30
N VAL A 83 0.17 4.65 -33.31
CA VAL A 83 1.25 5.63 -33.51
C VAL A 83 2.38 5.06 -34.37
N ALA A 84 2.79 3.81 -34.12
CA ALA A 84 3.82 3.14 -34.91
C ALA A 84 3.40 2.98 -36.38
N ASP A 85 2.17 2.57 -36.64
CA ASP A 85 1.62 2.43 -37.99
C ASP A 85 1.55 3.77 -38.73
N ALA A 86 1.10 4.83 -38.04
CA ALA A 86 1.06 6.18 -38.61
C ALA A 86 2.46 6.69 -38.98
N LEU A 87 3.47 6.41 -38.14
CA LEU A 87 4.86 6.75 -38.42
C LEU A 87 5.44 5.94 -39.58
N ALA A 88 5.14 4.63 -39.65
CA ALA A 88 5.57 3.76 -40.75
C ALA A 88 4.95 4.17 -42.09
N ALA A 89 3.66 4.49 -42.12
CA ALA A 89 2.97 5.00 -43.30
C ALA A 89 3.58 6.32 -43.79
N ARG A 90 3.92 7.22 -42.85
CA ARG A 90 4.60 8.48 -43.17
C ARG A 90 6.00 8.25 -43.73
N ALA A 91 6.76 7.29 -43.20
CA ALA A 91 8.05 6.92 -43.75
C ALA A 91 7.93 6.37 -45.19
N ALA A 92 6.97 5.48 -45.44
CA ALA A 92 6.72 4.89 -46.76
C ALA A 92 6.28 5.93 -47.81
N GLY A 93 5.51 6.94 -47.42
CA GLY A 93 5.03 8.02 -48.31
C GLY A 93 6.13 8.97 -48.82
N THR A 94 7.33 8.96 -48.23
CA THR A 94 8.43 9.86 -48.63
C THR A 94 9.33 9.32 -49.74
N SER A 95 9.07 8.11 -50.28
CA SER A 95 9.94 7.45 -51.27
C SER A 95 9.58 7.69 -52.76
N THR A 96 8.50 8.40 -53.09
CA THR A 96 8.11 8.65 -54.50
C THR A 96 8.16 10.15 -54.82
N VAL A 97 9.36 10.63 -55.16
CA VAL A 97 9.51 11.80 -56.03
C VAL A 97 10.15 11.29 -57.32
N PRO A 98 9.41 11.20 -58.45
CA PRO A 98 10.01 10.82 -59.72
C PRO A 98 10.92 11.96 -60.18
N ARG A 99 12.23 11.72 -60.22
CA ARG A 99 13.18 12.56 -60.95
C ARG A 99 12.81 12.51 -62.44
N SER A 100 12.29 13.62 -62.96
CA SER A 100 12.11 13.82 -64.40
C SER A 100 13.48 13.81 -65.10
N PRO A 101 13.70 13.03 -66.17
CA PRO A 101 14.93 13.11 -66.94
C PRO A 101 14.82 14.15 -68.06
N ALA A 102 15.89 14.94 -68.18
CA ALA A 102 16.34 15.79 -69.29
C ALA A 102 15.40 16.89 -69.81
#